data_AF-I0HCU1-F1
#
_entry.id   AF-I0HCU1-F1
#
_cell.length_a   1.000
_cell.length_b   1.000
_cell.length_c   1.000
_cell.angle_alpha   90.00
_cell.angle_beta   90.00
_cell.angle_gamma   90.00
#
_symmetry.space_group_name_H-M   'P 1'
#
loop_
_entity.id
_entity.type
_entity.pdbx_description
1 polymer ?
#
loop_
_entity_poly.entity_id
_entity_poly.type
_entity_poly.pdbx_seq_one_letter_code
_entity_poly.pdbx_strand_id
1 'polypeptide(L)'
;MLTAGRTSMWKSQYQLALDGAPVAEWDPKVWKTGGRFALHGQEFEVRAHGWGSTFSMTDAHGTVLAEAKRVGRKNWTVQAGDAAYEFRRTSIWRNDQELLHNGVAVGTIRRTSSWSGDLEADLPGLPLPVQIFIVGVMITWWNSQAAAAA
;
A
#
# COMPACT_ATOMS: atom_id res chain seq x y z
N MET A 1 -5.15 11.57 7.15
CA MET A 1 -3.93 11.27 6.36
C MET A 1 -3.21 10.08 7.00
N LEU A 2 -2.89 9.05 6.21
CA LEU A 2 -2.14 7.88 6.66
C LEU A 2 -0.65 8.08 6.34
N THR A 3 0.22 7.85 7.32
CA THR A 3 1.67 7.92 7.16
C THR A 3 2.30 6.56 7.47
N ALA A 4 3.36 6.23 6.76
CA ALA A 4 4.17 5.04 6.99
C ALA A 4 5.60 5.47 7.27
N GLY A 5 6.08 5.19 8.48
CA GLY A 5 7.46 5.45 8.89
C GLY A 5 8.20 4.15 9.16
N ARG A 6 9.42 4.01 8.64
CA ARG A 6 10.25 2.83 8.96
C ARG A 6 10.69 2.86 10.43
N THR A 7 10.48 1.76 11.16
CA THR A 7 10.82 1.68 12.60
C THR A 7 12.29 1.36 12.87
N SER A 8 13.02 0.82 11.88
CA SER A 8 14.44 0.46 12.02
C SER A 8 15.19 0.46 10.69
N MET A 9 16.45 0.91 10.68
CA MET A 9 17.32 0.81 9.49
C MET A 9 17.70 -0.65 9.13
N TRP A 10 17.63 -1.59 10.08
CA TRP A 10 17.98 -3.01 9.88
C TRP A 10 16.79 -3.96 9.69
N LYS A 11 15.60 -3.54 10.10
CA LYS A 11 14.36 -4.31 9.88
C LYS A 11 13.43 -3.46 9.04
N SER A 12 13.02 -3.99 7.88
CA SER A 12 12.05 -3.35 6.98
C SER A 12 10.63 -3.29 7.56
N GLN A 13 10.46 -3.06 8.86
CA GLN A 13 9.17 -2.93 9.52
C GLN A 13 8.73 -1.46 9.46
N TYR A 14 7.45 -1.26 9.22
CA TYR A 14 6.86 0.08 9.10
C TYR A 14 5.80 0.25 10.16
N GLN A 15 5.80 1.39 10.84
CA GLN A 15 4.70 1.84 11.67
C GLN A 15 3.78 2.70 10.81
N LEU A 16 2.50 2.33 10.80
CA LEU A 16 1.46 3.06 10.11
C LEU A 16 0.72 3.92 11.13
N ALA A 17 0.56 5.21 10.83
CA ALA A 17 -0.14 6.15 11.69
C ALA A 17 -1.19 6.92 10.91
N LEU A 18 -2.41 7.01 11.46
CA LEU A 18 -3.48 7.86 10.93
C LEU A 18 -3.48 9.16 11.72
N ASP A 19 -3.24 10.28 11.03
CA ASP A 19 -3.18 11.62 11.63
C ASP A 19 -2.23 11.69 12.85
N GLY A 20 -1.12 10.96 12.76
CA GLY A 20 -0.09 10.86 13.81
C GLY A 20 -0.33 9.80 14.88
N ALA A 21 -1.53 9.22 14.95
CA ALA A 21 -1.82 8.14 15.89
C ALA A 21 -1.47 6.77 15.28
N PRO A 22 -0.67 5.92 15.94
CA PRO A 22 -0.32 4.59 15.42
C PRO A 22 -1.57 3.72 15.29
N VAL A 23 -1.77 3.12 14.12
CA VAL A 23 -2.94 2.28 13.81
C VAL A 23 -2.58 0.83 13.48
N ALA A 24 -1.41 0.59 12.91
CA ALA A 24 -0.96 -0.74 12.53
C ALA A 24 0.56 -0.81 12.40
N GLU A 25 1.09 -2.02 12.50
CA GLU A 25 2.45 -2.35 12.08
C GLU A 25 2.40 -3.19 10.82
N TRP A 26 3.27 -2.85 9.86
CA TRP A 26 3.43 -3.57 8.62
C TRP A 26 4.76 -4.33 8.64
N ASP A 27 4.68 -5.65 8.50
CA ASP A 27 5.85 -6.52 8.41
C ASP A 27 5.95 -7.19 7.01
N PRO A 28 6.86 -6.72 6.15
CA PRO A 28 7.13 -7.32 4.85
C PRO A 28 8.09 -8.52 4.93
N LYS A 29 8.73 -8.81 6.07
CA LYS A 29 9.68 -9.94 6.18
C LYS A 29 8.99 -11.30 6.21
N VAL A 30 7.71 -11.34 6.58
CA VAL A 30 6.96 -12.61 6.66
C VAL A 30 6.76 -13.22 5.27
N TRP A 31 6.80 -12.41 4.20
CA TRP A 31 6.60 -12.89 2.82
C TRP A 31 7.44 -12.10 1.80
N LYS A 32 8.23 -12.78 0.96
CA LYS A 32 9.05 -12.15 -0.10
C LYS A 32 8.26 -11.28 -1.10
N THR A 33 6.95 -11.52 -1.20
CA THR A 33 6.04 -10.89 -2.16
C THR A 33 4.79 -10.33 -1.47
N GLY A 34 4.86 -9.92 -0.20
CA GLY A 34 3.67 -9.46 0.53
C GLY A 34 3.97 -8.93 1.91
N GLY A 35 3.00 -9.02 2.81
CA GLY A 35 3.16 -8.62 4.20
C GLY A 35 1.94 -8.97 5.05
N ARG A 36 2.06 -8.74 6.35
CA ARG A 36 0.94 -8.84 7.28
C ARG A 36 0.81 -7.56 8.09
N PHE A 37 -0.41 -7.28 8.53
CA PHE A 37 -0.66 -6.23 9.51
C PHE A 37 -1.80 -6.65 10.44
N ALA A 38 -1.80 -6.09 11.64
CA ALA A 38 -2.92 -6.19 12.56
C ALA A 38 -3.54 -4.80 12.74
N LEU A 39 -4.86 -4.72 12.72
CA LEU A 39 -5.62 -3.51 12.97
C LEU A 39 -6.73 -3.83 13.97
N HIS A 40 -6.75 -3.13 15.11
CA HIS A 40 -7.70 -3.38 16.20
C HIS A 40 -7.78 -4.87 16.64
N GLY A 41 -6.66 -5.59 16.61
CA GLY A 41 -6.60 -7.01 16.96
C GLY A 41 -7.04 -7.99 15.87
N GLN A 42 -7.53 -7.50 14.73
CA GLN A 42 -7.82 -8.32 13.56
C GLN A 42 -6.56 -8.43 12.69
N GLU A 43 -6.17 -9.65 12.35
CA GLU A 43 -5.06 -9.91 11.45
C GLU A 43 -5.51 -9.89 9.99
N PHE A 44 -4.67 -9.27 9.15
CA PHE A 44 -4.82 -9.21 7.71
C PHE A 44 -3.54 -9.70 7.05
N GLU A 45 -3.72 -10.47 5.99
CA GLU A 45 -2.62 -10.98 5.18
C GLU A 45 -2.68 -10.37 3.79
N VAL A 46 -1.53 -9.94 3.27
CA VAL A 46 -1.38 -9.39 1.93
C VAL A 46 -0.41 -10.24 1.15
N ARG A 47 -0.85 -10.73 -0.01
CA ARG A 47 -0.05 -11.56 -0.91
C ARG A 47 0.01 -10.94 -2.30
N ALA A 48 1.18 -10.88 -2.91
CA ALA A 48 1.31 -10.62 -4.33
C ALA A 48 1.21 -11.90 -5.15
N HIS A 49 0.60 -11.74 -6.31
CA HIS A 49 0.45 -12.72 -7.37
C HIS A 49 1.04 -12.14 -8.65
N GLY A 50 1.23 -12.98 -9.68
CA GLY A 50 1.57 -12.53 -11.04
C GLY A 50 2.73 -11.53 -11.10
N TRP A 51 3.96 -12.01 -10.91
CA TRP A 51 5.21 -11.22 -10.99
C TRP A 51 5.21 -9.92 -10.14
N GLY A 52 4.38 -9.84 -9.10
CA GLY A 52 4.32 -8.66 -8.23
C GLY A 52 3.52 -7.49 -8.78
N SER A 53 2.60 -7.75 -9.72
CA SER A 53 1.72 -6.72 -10.31
C SER A 53 0.25 -6.81 -9.85
N THR A 54 -0.11 -7.90 -9.18
CA THR A 54 -1.42 -8.12 -8.57
C THR A 54 -1.24 -8.44 -7.11
N PHE A 55 -2.07 -7.92 -6.23
CA PHE A 55 -2.03 -8.19 -4.80
C PHE A 55 -3.43 -8.45 -4.26
N SER A 56 -3.56 -9.34 -3.30
CA SER A 56 -4.81 -9.60 -2.58
C SER A 56 -4.61 -9.40 -1.08
N MET A 57 -5.60 -8.82 -0.41
CA MET A 57 -5.71 -8.78 1.04
C MET A 57 -6.79 -9.77 1.49
N THR A 58 -6.45 -10.61 2.47
CA THR A 58 -7.38 -11.52 3.13
C THR A 58 -7.48 -11.27 4.63
N ASP A 59 -8.62 -11.62 5.22
CA ASP A 59 -8.78 -11.71 6.67
C ASP A 59 -8.20 -13.03 7.23
N ALA A 60 -8.33 -13.23 8.54
CA ALA A 60 -7.90 -14.44 9.25
C ALA A 60 -8.63 -15.72 8.80
N HIS A 61 -9.78 -15.60 8.13
CA HIS A 61 -10.55 -16.73 7.58
C HIS A 61 -10.19 -17.01 6.11
N GLY A 62 -9.30 -16.21 5.50
CA GLY A 62 -8.91 -16.33 4.10
C GLY A 62 -9.88 -15.65 3.13
N THR A 63 -10.86 -14.89 3.62
CA THR A 63 -11.80 -14.14 2.78
C THR A 63 -11.06 -12.99 2.11
N VAL A 64 -11.15 -12.88 0.78
CA VAL A 64 -10.57 -11.76 0.04
C VAL A 64 -11.39 -10.49 0.30
N LEU A 65 -10.75 -9.49 0.90
CA LEU A 65 -11.35 -8.20 1.23
C LEU A 65 -10.99 -7.11 0.23
N ALA A 66 -9.81 -7.19 -0.37
CA ALA A 66 -9.39 -6.27 -1.41
C ALA A 66 -8.42 -6.92 -2.40
N GLU A 67 -8.41 -6.42 -3.64
CA GLU A 67 -7.50 -6.86 -4.70
C GLU A 67 -6.96 -5.65 -5.47
N ALA A 68 -5.64 -5.51 -5.54
CA ALA A 68 -4.97 -4.50 -6.36
C ALA A 68 -4.48 -5.14 -7.66
N LYS A 69 -4.72 -4.50 -8.81
CA LYS A 69 -4.35 -5.01 -10.14
C LYS A 69 -3.51 -4.01 -10.90
N ARG A 70 -2.57 -4.53 -11.70
CA ARG A 70 -1.68 -3.75 -12.58
C ARG A 70 -0.82 -2.74 -11.81
N VAL A 71 -0.49 -3.05 -10.55
CA VAL A 71 0.36 -2.20 -9.70
C VAL A 71 1.66 -1.88 -10.43
N GLY A 72 2.03 -0.61 -10.42
CA GLY A 72 3.22 -0.08 -11.08
C GLY A 72 3.06 0.32 -12.55
N ARG A 73 1.90 0.06 -13.16
CA ARG A 73 1.54 0.67 -14.45
C ARG A 73 1.11 2.13 -14.24
N LYS A 74 0.99 2.89 -15.34
CA LYS A 74 0.54 4.29 -15.31
C LYS A 74 -0.83 4.42 -14.62
N ASN A 75 -1.73 3.47 -14.92
CA ASN A 75 -3.03 3.34 -14.28
C ASN A 75 -3.12 1.96 -13.66
N TRP A 76 -3.64 1.89 -12.44
CA TRP A 76 -3.84 0.65 -11.70
C TRP A 76 -5.09 0.78 -10.82
N THR A 77 -5.61 -0.33 -10.32
CA THR A 77 -6.91 -0.33 -9.63
C THR A 77 -6.87 -1.13 -8.35
N VAL A 78 -7.77 -0.79 -7.42
CA VAL A 78 -8.06 -1.55 -6.21
C VAL A 78 -9.55 -1.84 -6.16
N GLN A 79 -9.90 -3.11 -6.11
CA GLN A 79 -11.25 -3.56 -5.79
C GLN A 79 -11.33 -3.81 -4.29
N ALA A 80 -12.37 -3.33 -3.60
CA ALA A 80 -12.67 -3.69 -2.22
C ALA A 80 -14.19 -3.78 -2.05
N GLY A 81 -14.70 -4.99 -1.80
CA GLY A 81 -16.13 -5.29 -1.92
C GLY A 81 -16.66 -4.89 -3.30
N ASP A 82 -17.76 -4.14 -3.33
CA ASP A 82 -18.39 -3.65 -4.56
C ASP A 82 -17.75 -2.37 -5.11
N ALA A 83 -16.80 -1.77 -4.39
CA ALA A 83 -16.14 -0.53 -4.80
C ALA A 83 -14.86 -0.81 -5.60
N ALA A 84 -14.67 -0.02 -6.67
CA ALA A 84 -13.44 0.04 -7.44
C ALA A 84 -12.82 1.43 -7.32
N TYR A 85 -11.54 1.47 -6.98
CA TYR A 85 -10.75 2.69 -6.82
C TYR A 85 -9.67 2.71 -7.89
N GLU A 86 -9.63 3.77 -8.68
CA GLU A 86 -8.64 3.93 -9.75
C GLU A 86 -7.49 4.80 -9.28
N PHE A 87 -6.28 4.43 -9.66
CA PHE A 87 -5.07 5.18 -9.38
C PHE A 87 -4.34 5.53 -10.66
N ARG A 88 -3.76 6.73 -10.67
CA ARG A 88 -2.94 7.22 -11.77
C ARG A 88 -1.61 7.75 -11.27
N ARG A 89 -0.52 7.30 -11.88
CA ARG A 89 0.81 7.88 -11.68
C ARG A 89 0.89 9.23 -12.40
N THR A 90 1.23 10.28 -11.66
CA THR A 90 1.34 11.65 -12.21
C THR A 90 2.66 11.87 -12.94
N SER A 91 3.74 11.23 -12.48
CA SER A 91 5.08 11.36 -13.06
C SER A 91 5.90 10.08 -12.91
N ILE A 92 6.69 9.76 -13.95
CA ILE A 92 7.68 8.68 -13.91
C ILE A 92 8.80 9.00 -12.91
N TRP A 93 9.09 10.30 -12.70
CA TRP A 93 10.24 10.75 -11.92
C TRP A 93 9.92 10.97 -10.43
N ARG A 94 8.71 11.42 -10.10
CA ARG A 94 8.31 11.70 -8.70
C ARG A 94 7.62 10.53 -8.00
N ASN A 95 7.26 9.47 -8.72
CA ASN A 95 6.57 8.28 -8.18
C ASN A 95 5.24 8.55 -7.45
N ASP A 96 4.74 9.79 -7.42
CA ASP A 96 3.45 10.15 -6.84
C ASP A 96 2.29 9.48 -7.60
N GLN A 97 1.28 9.04 -6.86
CA GLN A 97 0.04 8.45 -7.36
C GLN A 97 -1.14 9.31 -6.91
N GLU A 98 -2.12 9.48 -7.79
CA GLU A 98 -3.41 10.08 -7.47
C GLU A 98 -4.46 8.98 -7.37
N LEU A 99 -5.30 9.07 -6.34
CA LEU A 99 -6.57 8.35 -6.27
C LEU A 99 -7.59 9.13 -7.09
N LEU A 100 -8.25 8.46 -8.02
CA LEU A 100 -9.28 9.01 -8.87
C LEU A 100 -10.66 8.56 -8.42
N HIS A 101 -11.61 9.47 -8.48
CA HIS A 101 -13.04 9.20 -8.40
C HIS A 101 -13.71 9.84 -9.61
N ASN A 102 -14.33 9.01 -10.47
CA ASN A 102 -14.92 9.45 -11.74
C ASN A 102 -13.96 10.29 -12.61
N GLY A 103 -12.68 9.89 -12.66
CA GLY A 103 -11.64 10.58 -13.42
C GLY A 103 -11.06 11.86 -12.77
N VAL A 104 -11.59 12.27 -11.61
CA VAL A 104 -11.11 13.44 -10.85
C VAL A 104 -10.19 12.98 -9.73
N ALA A 105 -9.05 13.65 -9.56
CA ALA A 105 -8.14 13.37 -8.45
C ALA A 105 -8.77 13.81 -7.12
N VAL A 106 -8.96 12.87 -6.21
CA VAL A 106 -9.56 13.09 -4.88
C VAL A 106 -8.62 12.74 -3.73
N GLY A 107 -7.51 12.07 -4.01
CA GLY A 107 -6.52 11.68 -3.00
C GLY A 107 -5.15 11.49 -3.63
N THR A 108 -4.14 11.31 -2.79
CA THR A 108 -2.74 11.21 -3.22
C THR A 108 -1.96 10.20 -2.40
N ILE A 109 -0.95 9.60 -3.02
CA ILE A 109 0.06 8.78 -2.37
C ILE A 109 1.40 9.30 -2.84
N ARG A 110 2.26 9.68 -1.90
CA ARG A 110 3.59 10.22 -2.19
C ARG A 110 4.63 9.60 -1.28
N ARG A 111 5.82 9.40 -1.84
CA ARG A 111 6.98 8.99 -1.07
C ARG A 111 7.63 10.26 -0.52
N THR A 112 7.75 10.37 0.79
CA THR A 112 8.36 11.55 1.43
C THR A 112 9.86 11.40 1.62
N SER A 113 10.38 10.18 1.51
CA SER A 113 11.82 9.92 1.60
C SER A 113 12.30 8.81 0.67
N SER A 114 13.28 9.14 -0.15
CA SER A 114 13.93 8.21 -1.07
C SER A 114 14.76 7.14 -0.32
N TRP A 115 15.28 7.46 0.87
CA TRP A 115 16.17 6.57 1.63
C TRP A 115 15.42 5.72 2.67
N SER A 116 14.62 6.33 3.55
CA SER A 116 13.88 5.59 4.59
C SER A 116 12.69 4.80 4.04
N GLY A 117 12.18 5.19 2.86
CA GLY A 117 10.99 4.60 2.28
C GLY A 117 9.70 5.10 2.93
N ASP A 118 9.76 6.25 3.61
CA ASP A 118 8.59 6.85 4.23
C ASP A 118 7.59 7.32 3.17
N LEU A 119 6.32 7.16 3.49
CA LEU A 119 5.20 7.45 2.59
C LEU A 119 4.09 8.19 3.33
N GLU A 120 3.42 9.07 2.61
CA GLU A 120 2.17 9.69 3.00
C GLU A 120 1.08 9.31 1.98
N ALA A 121 -0.08 8.96 2.50
CA ALA A 121 -1.27 8.65 1.73
C ALA A 121 -2.47 9.43 2.28
N ASP A 122 -3.13 10.16 1.39
CA ASP A 122 -4.43 10.75 1.64
C ASP A 122 -5.45 10.07 0.72
N LEU A 123 -6.29 9.22 1.32
CA LEU A 123 -7.19 8.30 0.62
C LEU A 123 -8.62 8.48 1.14
N PRO A 124 -9.26 9.64 0.89
CA PRO A 124 -10.58 9.92 1.42
C PRO A 124 -11.62 8.94 0.87
N GLY A 125 -12.55 8.55 1.74
CA GLY A 125 -13.64 7.63 1.39
C GLY A 125 -13.26 6.15 1.34
N LEU A 126 -12.00 5.79 1.61
CA LEU A 126 -11.59 4.38 1.70
C LEU A 126 -11.64 3.90 3.16
N PRO A 127 -12.12 2.67 3.43
CA PRO A 127 -12.00 2.05 4.75
C PRO A 127 -10.54 1.92 5.17
N LEU A 128 -10.24 2.13 6.45
CA LEU A 128 -8.87 2.10 6.98
C LEU A 128 -8.09 0.81 6.63
N PRO A 129 -8.65 -0.41 6.71
CA PRO A 129 -7.93 -1.62 6.29
C PRO A 129 -7.48 -1.57 4.82
N VAL A 130 -8.32 -0.99 3.94
CA VAL A 130 -8.01 -0.84 2.51
C VAL A 130 -6.93 0.21 2.29
N GLN A 131 -6.94 1.30 3.06
CA GLN A 131 -5.85 2.30 3.02
C GLN A 131 -4.51 1.68 3.41
N ILE A 132 -4.48 0.88 4.49
CA ILE A 132 -3.28 0.18 4.94
C ILE A 132 -2.79 -0.81 3.88
N PHE A 133 -3.70 -1.59 3.28
CA PHE A 133 -3.39 -2.48 2.17
C PHE A 133 -2.72 -1.76 1.00
N ILE A 134 -3.30 -0.64 0.55
CA ILE A 134 -2.75 0.18 -0.54
C ILE A 134 -1.33 0.65 -0.22
N VAL A 135 -1.10 1.15 1.00
CA VAL A 135 0.22 1.57 1.44
C VAL A 135 1.22 0.41 1.44
N GLY A 136 0.83 -0.76 1.97
CA GLY A 136 1.67 -1.96 1.99
C GLY A 136 2.03 -2.45 0.59
N VAL A 137 1.09 -2.39 -0.36
CA VAL A 137 1.32 -2.70 -1.78
C VAL A 137 2.36 -1.74 -2.38
N MET A 138 2.23 -0.44 -2.14
CA MET A 138 3.17 0.56 -2.65
C MET A 138 4.58 0.40 -2.07
N ILE A 139 4.69 0.12 -0.77
CA ILE A 139 5.98 -0.20 -0.12
C ILE A 139 6.61 -1.43 -0.78
N THR A 140 5.83 -2.50 -0.97
CA THR A 140 6.32 -3.76 -1.55
C THR A 140 6.79 -3.57 -2.99
N TRP A 141 6.02 -2.83 -3.80
CA TRP A 141 6.35 -2.54 -5.20
C TRP A 141 7.57 -1.62 -5.37
N TRP A 142 7.75 -0.61 -4.51
CA TRP A 142 8.95 0.22 -4.57
C TRP A 142 10.21 -0.51 -4.09
N ASN A 143 10.08 -1.35 -3.06
CA ASN A 143 11.20 -2.16 -2.60
C ASN A 143 11.66 -3.15 -3.67
N SER A 144 10.74 -3.75 -4.44
CA SER A 144 11.11 -4.65 -5.53
C SER A 144 11.80 -3.92 -6.69
N GLN A 145 11.40 -2.68 -7.02
CA GLN A 145 12.09 -1.86 -8.00
C GLN A 145 13.51 -1.49 -7.56
N ALA A 146 13.69 -1.10 -6.29
CA ALA A 146 15.01 -0.76 -5.77
C ALA A 146 15.97 -1.95 -5.81
N ALA A 147 15.48 -3.15 -5.49
CA ALA A 147 16.28 -4.38 -5.55
C ALA A 147 16.66 -4.79 -6.99
N ALA A 148 15.83 -4.47 -7.99
CA ALA A 148 16.12 -4.78 -9.40
C ALA A 148 17.09 -3.79 -10.06
N ALA A 149 17.30 -2.62 -9.45
CA ALA A 149 18.20 -1.57 -9.95
C ALA A 149 19.61 -1.62 -9.32
N ALA A 150 19.83 -2.51 -8.35
CA ALA A 150 21.12 -2.76 -7.70
C ALA A 150 21.85 -3.94 -8.36
#